data_AF-A0A182NL89-F1
#
_entry.id   AF-A0A182NL89-F1
#
_cell.length_a   1.000
_cell.length_b   1.000
_cell.length_c   1.000
_cell.angle_alpha   90.00
_cell.angle_beta   90.00
_cell.angle_gamma   90.00
#
_symmetry.space_group_name_H-M   'P 1'
#
loop_
_entity.id
_entity.type
_entity.pdbx_description
1 polymer ?
#
loop_
_entity_poly.entity_id
_entity_poly.type
_entity_poly.pdbx_seq_one_letter_code
_entity_poly.pdbx_strand_id
1 'polypeptide(L)'
;MKANRWLPVLAVLALTALVPFPAADACSCLPQHPQTAYCESEYVIVAQVLRKTASKNHMDAYKIAIKKEYKMSDEARKLLRNGKLYTASSSSMCGITLEPNKLYAIAANSDEVGLCDFVRPYADLSIVEKRGLAGIYRKGCRCKINQCMGYKCNQRVASCNWTPFAAKGICETSYGSCVPAGIVKEDGTPIKCHWRRSPRYGQCVAKNGGK
;
A
#
# COMPACT_ATOMS: atom_id res chain seq x y z
N MET A 1 0.61 -66.70 -17.15
CA MET A 1 1.18 -65.69 -16.22
C MET A 1 0.53 -64.34 -16.52
N LYS A 2 -0.31 -63.81 -15.62
CA LYS A 2 -1.00 -62.51 -15.85
C LYS A 2 -0.01 -61.38 -15.53
N ALA A 3 0.40 -60.63 -16.55
CA ALA A 3 1.24 -59.45 -16.36
C ALA A 3 0.51 -58.44 -15.48
N ASN A 4 1.12 -58.09 -14.34
CA ASN A 4 0.54 -57.19 -13.36
C ASN A 4 0.63 -55.74 -13.89
N ARG A 5 -0.38 -55.35 -14.67
CA ARG A 5 -0.55 -54.04 -15.35
C ARG A 5 -0.46 -52.81 -14.42
N TRP A 6 -0.40 -53.02 -13.12
CA TRP A 6 -0.39 -51.99 -12.10
C TRP A 6 1.03 -51.52 -11.73
N LEU A 7 2.06 -52.37 -11.94
CA LEU A 7 3.46 -51.99 -11.74
C LEU A 7 3.92 -50.77 -12.58
N PRO A 8 3.65 -50.69 -13.90
CA PRO A 8 4.05 -49.51 -14.68
C PRO A 8 3.28 -48.26 -14.25
N VAL A 9 2.02 -48.40 -13.84
CA VAL A 9 1.19 -47.27 -13.36
C VAL A 9 1.74 -46.72 -12.04
N LEU A 10 2.08 -47.62 -11.10
CA LEU A 10 2.69 -47.24 -9.82
C LEU A 10 4.07 -46.61 -9.99
N ALA A 11 4.89 -47.12 -10.93
CA ALA A 11 6.18 -46.55 -11.25
C ALA A 11 6.06 -45.14 -11.85
N VAL A 12 5.09 -44.91 -12.76
CA VAL A 12 4.83 -43.58 -13.34
C VAL A 12 4.33 -42.60 -12.26
N LEU A 13 3.42 -43.02 -11.39
CA LEU A 13 2.94 -42.20 -10.26
C LEU A 13 4.08 -41.81 -9.31
N ALA A 14 4.96 -42.76 -8.97
CA ALA A 14 6.13 -42.51 -8.12
C ALA A 14 7.13 -41.52 -8.77
N LEU A 15 7.35 -41.62 -10.09
CA LEU A 15 8.21 -40.66 -10.80
C LEU A 15 7.61 -39.25 -10.87
N THR A 16 6.29 -39.11 -11.02
CA THR A 16 5.64 -37.77 -11.03
C THR A 16 5.64 -37.09 -9.66
N ALA A 17 5.60 -37.86 -8.56
CA ALA A 17 5.62 -37.33 -7.20
C ALA A 17 7.00 -36.79 -6.76
N LEU A 18 8.08 -37.18 -7.45
CA LEU A 18 9.45 -36.77 -7.16
C LEU A 18 9.89 -35.51 -7.92
N VAL A 19 9.03 -34.92 -8.75
CA VAL A 19 9.35 -33.66 -9.43
C VAL A 19 9.13 -32.51 -8.42
N PRO A 20 10.18 -31.83 -7.93
CA PRO A 20 10.00 -30.63 -7.14
C PRO A 20 9.32 -29.58 -8.03
N PHE A 21 8.08 -29.24 -7.73
CA PHE A 21 7.45 -28.06 -8.33
C PHE A 21 8.29 -26.85 -7.89
N PRO A 22 8.80 -26.02 -8.82
CA PRO A 22 9.41 -24.77 -8.41
C PRO A 22 8.37 -24.00 -7.61
N ALA A 23 8.74 -23.53 -6.42
CA ALA A 23 7.90 -22.59 -5.68
C ALA A 23 7.65 -21.41 -6.62
N ALA A 24 6.39 -21.21 -7.00
CA ALA A 24 6.02 -20.04 -7.78
C ALA A 24 6.14 -18.84 -6.84
N ASP A 25 7.23 -18.08 -6.97
CA ASP A 25 7.35 -16.80 -6.28
C ASP A 25 6.27 -15.87 -6.82
N ALA A 26 5.27 -15.62 -5.97
CA ALA A 26 4.23 -14.64 -6.21
C ALA A 26 4.53 -13.38 -5.40
N CYS A 27 4.19 -12.22 -5.95
CA CYS A 27 4.31 -10.97 -5.22
C CYS A 27 3.33 -10.93 -4.03
N SER A 28 3.85 -10.63 -2.85
CA SER A 28 3.04 -10.35 -1.66
C SER A 28 3.55 -9.09 -0.96
N CYS A 29 2.62 -8.26 -0.49
CA CYS A 29 2.91 -7.00 0.17
C CYS A 29 2.23 -6.95 1.54
N LEU A 30 2.88 -6.35 2.51
CA LEU A 30 2.23 -6.00 3.77
C LEU A 30 1.29 -4.80 3.53
N PRO A 31 0.09 -4.77 4.12
CA PRO A 31 -0.77 -3.61 4.01
C PRO A 31 -0.08 -2.40 4.65
N GLN A 32 -0.11 -1.26 3.96
CA GLN A 32 0.46 -0.01 4.43
C GLN A 32 -0.65 1.00 4.70
N HIS A 33 -0.61 1.66 5.85
CA HIS A 33 -1.59 2.69 6.18
C HIS A 33 -1.37 3.92 5.28
N PRO A 34 -2.43 4.60 4.77
CA PRO A 34 -2.28 5.74 3.85
C PRO A 34 -1.40 6.88 4.38
N GLN A 35 -1.46 7.15 5.70
CA GLN A 35 -0.57 8.10 6.36
C GLN A 35 0.89 7.64 6.35
N THR A 36 1.16 6.35 6.57
CA THR A 36 2.52 5.81 6.52
C THR A 36 3.08 5.95 5.11
N ALA A 37 2.29 5.59 4.09
CA ALA A 37 2.64 5.79 2.69
C ALA A 37 2.97 7.26 2.38
N TYR A 38 2.15 8.20 2.85
CA TYR A 38 2.42 9.64 2.69
C TYR A 38 3.75 10.08 3.35
N CYS A 39 4.01 9.60 4.55
CA CYS A 39 5.16 10.04 5.35
C CYS A 39 6.47 9.49 4.81
N GLU A 40 6.47 8.23 4.36
CA GLU A 40 7.66 7.49 3.92
C GLU A 40 7.95 7.62 2.41
N SER A 41 7.05 8.21 1.61
CA SER A 41 7.24 8.37 0.16
C SER A 41 8.02 9.62 -0.23
N GLU A 42 8.89 9.56 -1.23
CA GLU A 42 9.56 10.73 -1.83
C GLU A 42 8.56 11.72 -2.46
N TYR A 43 7.48 11.22 -3.07
CA TYR A 43 6.41 12.05 -3.61
C TYR A 43 5.02 11.53 -3.29
N VAL A 44 4.06 12.45 -3.26
CA VAL A 44 2.63 12.19 -3.13
C VAL A 44 1.91 13.09 -4.13
N ILE A 45 1.28 12.47 -5.13
CA ILE A 45 0.65 13.18 -6.24
C ILE A 45 -0.75 12.62 -6.54
N VAL A 46 -1.55 13.43 -7.23
CA VAL A 46 -2.70 12.93 -8.00
C VAL A 46 -2.37 13.11 -9.47
N ALA A 47 -2.33 12.02 -10.22
CA ALA A 47 -1.97 12.05 -11.63
C ALA A 47 -3.04 11.35 -12.48
N GLN A 48 -3.25 11.89 -13.68
CA GLN A 48 -4.07 11.25 -14.71
C GLN A 48 -3.20 10.39 -15.60
N VAL A 49 -3.60 9.15 -15.84
CA VAL A 49 -2.95 8.28 -16.81
C VAL A 49 -3.40 8.69 -18.20
N LEU A 50 -2.48 9.04 -19.09
CA LEU A 50 -2.83 9.46 -20.46
C LEU A 50 -2.83 8.28 -21.41
N ARG A 51 -1.78 7.46 -21.35
CA ARG A 51 -1.65 6.27 -22.20
C ARG A 51 -0.67 5.26 -21.60
N LYS A 52 -0.92 3.99 -21.90
CA LYS A 52 0.02 2.88 -21.69
C LYS A 52 0.87 2.68 -22.95
N THR A 53 2.16 2.43 -22.78
CA THR A 53 3.06 1.97 -23.84
C THR A 53 3.43 0.53 -23.53
N ALA A 54 3.29 -0.36 -24.52
CA ALA A 54 3.48 -1.79 -24.35
C ALA A 54 4.91 -2.14 -23.90
N SER A 55 4.99 -3.23 -23.15
CA SER A 55 6.17 -3.73 -22.45
C SER A 55 7.40 -3.85 -23.34
N LYS A 56 8.50 -3.22 -22.93
CA LYS A 56 9.86 -3.56 -23.36
C LYS A 56 10.57 -4.13 -22.13
N ASN A 57 11.19 -5.30 -22.25
CA ASN A 57 11.88 -5.97 -21.14
C ASN A 57 10.99 -6.20 -19.90
N HIS A 58 9.76 -6.67 -20.09
CA HIS A 58 8.82 -6.97 -18.99
C HIS A 58 8.39 -5.76 -18.13
N MET A 59 8.59 -4.54 -18.62
CA MET A 59 8.19 -3.30 -17.94
C MET A 59 7.23 -2.50 -18.82
N ASP A 60 6.02 -2.27 -18.31
CA ASP A 60 5.02 -1.39 -18.90
C ASP A 60 5.31 0.07 -18.52
N ALA A 61 5.17 0.99 -19.48
CA ALA A 61 5.36 2.42 -19.25
C ALA A 61 4.05 3.19 -19.39
N TYR A 62 3.75 4.06 -18.42
CA TYR A 62 2.56 4.91 -18.40
C TYR A 62 2.97 6.38 -18.50
N LYS A 63 2.46 7.08 -19.52
CA LYS A 63 2.56 8.54 -19.57
C LYS A 63 1.51 9.13 -18.65
N ILE A 64 1.92 9.96 -17.70
CA ILE A 64 1.04 10.59 -16.72
C ILE A 64 1.05 12.12 -16.86
N ALA A 65 -0.05 12.75 -16.43
CA ALA A 65 -0.16 14.17 -16.20
C ALA A 65 -0.44 14.42 -14.73
N ILE A 66 0.51 15.04 -14.02
CA ILE A 66 0.35 15.42 -12.61
C ILE A 66 -0.71 16.52 -12.54
N LYS A 67 -1.79 16.28 -11.79
CA LYS A 67 -2.88 17.24 -11.56
C LYS A 67 -2.77 17.94 -10.22
N LYS A 68 -2.24 17.23 -9.21
CA LYS A 68 -2.00 17.78 -7.87
C LYS A 68 -0.69 17.23 -7.33
N GLU A 69 0.10 18.12 -6.73
CA GLU A 69 1.34 17.81 -6.01
C GLU A 69 1.09 18.09 -4.53
N TYR A 70 1.16 17.07 -3.68
CA TYR A 70 1.00 17.21 -2.23
C TYR A 70 2.33 17.10 -1.48
N LYS A 71 3.25 16.29 -2.01
CA LYS A 71 4.63 16.13 -1.55
C LYS A 71 5.50 15.83 -2.76
N MET A 72 6.68 16.44 -2.85
CA MET A 72 7.63 16.21 -3.93
C MET A 72 9.03 16.60 -3.43
N SER A 73 9.94 15.63 -3.32
CA SER A 73 11.37 15.92 -3.13
C SER A 73 12.02 16.39 -4.44
N ASP A 74 13.22 16.94 -4.35
CA ASP A 74 13.99 17.34 -5.52
C ASP A 74 14.41 16.12 -6.36
N GLU A 75 14.68 15.00 -5.69
CA GLU A 75 14.95 13.68 -6.27
C GLU A 75 13.73 13.17 -7.04
N ALA A 76 12.55 13.20 -6.41
CA ALA A 76 11.30 12.81 -7.08
C ALA A 76 10.98 13.71 -8.29
N ARG A 77 11.28 15.00 -8.22
CA ARG A 77 11.11 15.94 -9.34
C ARG A 77 11.99 15.55 -10.54
N LYS A 78 13.20 15.03 -10.29
CA LYS A 78 14.08 14.50 -11.35
C LYS A 78 13.52 13.20 -11.93
N LEU A 79 13.10 12.26 -11.08
CA LEU A 79 12.50 10.98 -11.49
C LEU A 79 11.27 11.21 -12.39
N LEU A 80 10.37 12.09 -11.96
CA LEU A 80 9.10 12.36 -12.66
C LEU A 80 9.21 13.44 -13.74
N ARG A 81 10.41 13.94 -14.07
CA ARG A 81 10.61 15.01 -15.07
C ARG A 81 9.98 14.69 -16.42
N ASN A 82 10.03 13.42 -16.82
CA ASN A 82 9.48 12.96 -18.10
C ASN A 82 7.97 12.63 -18.01
N GLY A 83 7.37 12.73 -16.82
CA GLY A 83 5.98 12.38 -16.55
C GLY A 83 5.67 10.94 -16.94
N LYS A 84 6.55 10.01 -16.60
CA LYS A 84 6.38 8.58 -16.86
C LYS A 84 6.43 7.82 -15.54
N LEU A 85 5.64 6.76 -15.47
CA LEU A 85 5.76 5.72 -14.46
C LEU A 85 6.02 4.39 -15.17
N TYR A 86 6.73 3.50 -14.50
CA TYR A 86 7.02 2.16 -14.96
C TYR A 86 6.50 1.15 -13.96
N THR A 87 6.15 -0.04 -14.42
CA THR A 87 5.72 -1.14 -13.56
C THR A 87 5.96 -2.45 -14.28
N ALA A 88 6.16 -3.54 -13.54
CA ALA A 88 6.29 -4.85 -14.17
C ALA A 88 5.03 -5.20 -14.96
N SER A 89 5.18 -5.90 -16.09
CA SER A 89 4.05 -6.26 -16.95
C SER A 89 3.18 -7.39 -16.39
N SER A 90 3.63 -8.09 -15.34
CA SER A 90 2.91 -9.18 -14.69
C SER A 90 2.68 -8.91 -13.20
N SER A 91 1.53 -9.34 -12.68
CA SER A 91 1.20 -9.25 -11.26
C SER A 91 2.11 -10.12 -10.39
N SER A 92 2.63 -11.24 -10.92
CA SER A 92 3.60 -12.09 -10.23
C SER A 92 4.89 -11.33 -9.89
N MET A 93 5.27 -10.35 -10.71
CA MET A 93 6.43 -9.46 -10.50
C MET A 93 6.03 -8.14 -9.80
N CYS A 94 4.93 -8.12 -9.05
CA CYS A 94 4.39 -6.92 -8.40
C CYS A 94 3.90 -5.82 -9.37
N GLY A 95 3.66 -6.18 -10.63
CA GLY A 95 3.14 -5.27 -11.64
C GLY A 95 1.71 -4.82 -11.35
N ILE A 96 1.40 -3.56 -11.64
CA ILE A 96 0.05 -3.00 -11.54
C ILE A 96 -0.47 -2.53 -12.90
N THR A 97 -1.79 -2.60 -13.08
CA THR A 97 -2.43 -2.06 -14.29
C THR A 97 -3.06 -0.72 -13.97
N LEU A 98 -2.65 0.31 -14.71
CA LEU A 98 -3.20 1.65 -14.63
C LEU A 98 -4.07 1.93 -15.86
N GLU A 99 -5.32 2.30 -15.65
CA GLU A 99 -6.25 2.53 -16.75
C GLU A 99 -6.08 3.95 -17.33
N PRO A 100 -5.99 4.09 -18.66
CA PRO A 100 -5.99 5.40 -19.31
C PRO A 100 -7.21 6.24 -18.93
N ASN A 101 -7.02 7.56 -18.91
CA ASN A 101 -7.99 8.59 -18.53
C ASN A 101 -8.47 8.56 -17.07
N LYS A 102 -8.04 7.60 -16.24
CA LYS A 102 -8.34 7.60 -14.80
C LYS A 102 -7.33 8.42 -13.99
N LEU A 103 -7.82 8.96 -12.87
CA LEU A 103 -7.01 9.65 -11.87
C LEU A 103 -6.60 8.68 -10.77
N TYR A 104 -5.32 8.71 -10.40
CA TYR A 104 -4.77 7.92 -9.31
C TYR A 104 -4.11 8.83 -8.28
N ALA A 105 -4.31 8.52 -7.01
CA ALA A 105 -3.42 8.99 -5.94
C ALA A 105 -2.24 8.03 -5.86
N ILE A 106 -1.03 8.59 -5.88
CA ILE A 106 0.22 7.83 -5.90
C ILE A 106 1.11 8.40 -4.80
N ALA A 107 1.58 7.54 -3.89
CA ALA A 107 2.68 7.83 -2.98
C ALA A 107 3.73 6.73 -3.13
N ALA A 108 4.93 7.10 -3.59
CA ALA A 108 6.01 6.18 -3.88
C ALA A 108 7.38 6.86 -3.80
N ASN A 109 8.44 6.06 -3.86
CA ASN A 109 9.84 6.49 -3.75
C ASN A 109 10.59 6.51 -5.08
N SER A 110 10.00 5.94 -6.13
CA SER A 110 10.60 5.80 -7.47
C SER A 110 9.56 6.09 -8.56
N ASP A 111 10.01 6.29 -9.80
CA ASP A 111 9.14 6.26 -11.00
C ASP A 111 8.75 4.82 -11.40
N GLU A 112 9.43 3.81 -10.86
CA GLU A 112 8.97 2.42 -10.85
C GLU A 112 8.01 2.19 -9.69
N VAL A 113 6.74 1.89 -10.01
CA VAL A 113 5.66 1.64 -9.05
C VAL A 113 5.13 0.21 -9.16
N GLY A 114 4.70 -0.36 -8.05
CA GLY A 114 4.19 -1.72 -8.00
C GLY A 114 3.05 -1.93 -7.01
N LEU A 115 2.75 -3.20 -6.77
CA LEU A 115 1.65 -3.65 -5.91
C LEU A 115 1.78 -3.15 -4.46
N CYS A 116 3.01 -2.94 -4.00
CA CYS A 116 3.29 -2.55 -2.62
C CYS A 116 3.28 -1.03 -2.40
N ASP A 117 3.29 -0.24 -3.47
CA ASP A 117 3.18 1.22 -3.37
C ASP A 117 1.73 1.64 -3.12
N PHE A 118 1.55 2.84 -2.57
CA PHE A 118 0.22 3.41 -2.44
C PHE A 118 -0.23 3.97 -3.77
N VAL A 119 -0.86 3.12 -4.59
CA VAL A 119 -1.45 3.48 -5.88
C VAL A 119 -2.92 3.10 -5.88
N ARG A 120 -3.81 4.11 -5.84
CA ARG A 120 -5.26 3.89 -5.75
C ARG A 120 -6.03 4.84 -6.67
N PRO A 121 -7.14 4.38 -7.30
CA PRO A 121 -8.02 5.30 -8.02
C PRO A 121 -8.47 6.43 -7.10
N TYR A 122 -8.30 7.68 -7.55
CA TYR A 122 -8.60 8.86 -6.73
C TYR A 122 -10.09 8.95 -6.39
N ALA A 123 -10.97 8.39 -7.21
CA ALA A 123 -12.40 8.33 -6.97
C ALA A 123 -12.74 7.52 -5.70
N ASP A 124 -12.04 6.40 -5.49
CA ASP A 124 -12.32 5.42 -4.44
C ASP A 124 -11.85 5.87 -3.05
N LEU A 125 -10.96 6.87 -3.00
CA LEU A 125 -10.49 7.42 -1.73
C LEU A 125 -11.64 8.11 -0.98
N SER A 126 -11.73 7.81 0.31
CA SER A 126 -12.60 8.52 1.23
C SER A 126 -12.24 10.01 1.29
N ILE A 127 -13.20 10.83 1.74
CA ILE A 127 -12.97 12.26 1.95
C ILE A 127 -11.85 12.51 2.98
N VAL A 128 -11.67 11.60 3.95
CA VAL A 128 -10.61 11.74 4.96
C VAL A 128 -9.26 11.44 4.35
N GLU A 129 -9.12 10.38 3.55
CA GLU A 129 -7.88 10.08 2.82
C GLU A 129 -7.50 11.22 1.86
N LYS A 130 -8.46 11.75 1.08
CA LYS A 130 -8.22 12.91 0.19
C LYS A 130 -7.66 14.12 0.94
N ARG A 131 -8.21 14.42 2.12
CA ARG A 131 -7.72 15.50 3.00
C ARG A 131 -6.41 15.14 3.70
N GLY A 132 -6.22 13.86 4.01
CA GLY A 132 -5.00 13.25 4.53
C GLY A 132 -3.82 13.55 3.61
N LEU A 133 -3.95 13.12 2.35
CA LEU A 133 -2.97 13.37 1.30
C LEU A 133 -2.76 14.86 1.05
N ALA A 134 -3.80 15.69 1.12
CA ALA A 134 -3.68 17.15 0.98
C ALA A 134 -2.94 17.85 2.14
N GLY A 135 -2.29 17.11 3.04
CA GLY A 135 -1.37 17.64 4.04
C GLY A 135 -1.76 17.41 5.49
N ILE A 136 -2.94 16.83 5.79
CA ILE A 136 -3.27 16.46 7.17
C ILE A 136 -2.32 15.37 7.67
N TYR A 137 -1.98 14.39 6.83
CA TYR A 137 -1.05 13.32 7.20
C TYR A 137 0.34 13.84 7.56
N ARG A 138 0.80 14.95 6.95
CA ARG A 138 2.06 15.63 7.28
C ARG A 138 2.19 15.95 8.77
N LYS A 139 1.09 16.37 9.41
CA LYS A 139 1.08 16.73 10.85
C LYS A 139 1.34 15.53 11.75
N GLY A 140 1.10 14.33 11.24
CA GLY A 140 1.24 13.08 11.95
C GLY A 140 2.49 12.29 11.59
N CYS A 141 3.38 12.77 10.71
CA CYS A 141 4.55 11.98 10.30
C CYS A 141 5.58 11.74 11.40
N ARG A 142 5.54 12.52 12.49
CA ARG A 142 6.33 12.24 13.70
C ARG A 142 5.73 11.14 14.60
N CYS A 143 4.50 10.71 14.31
CA CYS A 143 3.85 9.62 15.01
C CYS A 143 4.06 8.31 14.25
N LYS A 144 4.42 7.25 14.96
CA LYS A 144 4.56 5.92 14.36
C LYS A 144 3.19 5.23 14.28
N ILE A 145 2.86 4.66 13.12
CA ILE A 145 1.70 3.77 13.01
C ILE A 145 2.22 2.34 13.09
N ASN A 146 1.89 1.63 14.15
CA ASN A 146 2.31 0.24 14.32
C ASN A 146 1.27 -0.68 13.70
N GLN A 147 1.69 -1.44 12.70
CA GLN A 147 0.88 -2.49 12.13
C GLN A 147 0.80 -3.69 13.08
N CYS A 148 -0.42 -4.14 13.36
CA CYS A 148 -0.71 -5.24 14.26
C CYS A 148 -1.28 -6.41 13.43
N MET A 149 -0.60 -7.55 13.43
CA MET A 149 -1.06 -8.74 12.68
C MET A 149 -2.22 -9.47 13.37
N GLY A 150 -2.46 -9.21 14.65
CA GLY A 150 -3.55 -9.79 15.44
C GLY A 150 -4.34 -8.75 16.23
N TYR A 151 -5.27 -9.22 17.07
CA TYR A 151 -6.17 -8.39 17.88
C TYR A 151 -5.49 -7.73 19.09
N LYS A 152 -4.36 -8.27 19.57
CA LYS A 152 -3.57 -7.65 20.65
C LYS A 152 -2.42 -6.85 20.05
N CYS A 153 -2.36 -5.57 20.41
CA CYS A 153 -1.26 -4.71 20.00
C CYS A 153 -0.73 -3.93 21.19
N ASN A 154 0.55 -4.13 21.49
CA ASN A 154 1.20 -3.42 22.59
C ASN A 154 1.25 -1.94 22.26
N GLN A 155 0.79 -1.10 23.19
CA GLN A 155 0.88 0.35 23.03
C GLN A 155 2.36 0.74 23.07
N ARG A 156 2.84 1.38 22.01
CA ARG A 156 4.19 1.96 21.99
C ARG A 156 4.12 3.47 22.21
N VAL A 157 5.18 4.04 22.77
CA VAL A 157 5.33 5.49 22.92
C VAL A 157 5.19 6.17 21.54
N ALA A 158 4.59 7.36 21.49
CA ALA A 158 4.48 8.14 20.25
C ALA A 158 3.77 7.43 19.08
N SER A 159 2.85 6.49 19.35
CA SER A 159 2.31 5.64 18.29
C SER A 159 0.79 5.46 18.30
N CYS A 160 0.26 5.09 17.13
CA CYS A 160 -1.09 4.58 16.97
C CYS A 160 -1.03 3.13 16.49
N ASN A 161 -1.75 2.25 17.16
CA ASN A 161 -1.87 0.86 16.74
C ASN A 161 -2.92 0.75 15.63
N TRP A 162 -2.56 0.07 14.56
CA TRP A 162 -3.38 -0.17 13.38
C TRP A 162 -3.56 -1.66 13.16
N THR A 163 -4.81 -2.10 13.03
CA THR A 163 -5.21 -3.50 12.94
C THR A 163 -5.79 -3.81 11.55
N PRO A 164 -4.97 -3.84 10.48
CA PRO A 164 -5.47 -3.89 9.10
C PRO A 164 -6.41 -5.06 8.80
N PHE A 165 -6.27 -6.17 9.50
CA PHE A 165 -7.05 -7.39 9.29
C PHE A 165 -8.28 -7.51 10.21
N ALA A 166 -8.48 -6.56 11.13
CA ALA A 166 -9.66 -6.52 11.98
C ALA A 166 -10.73 -5.59 11.37
N ALA A 167 -12.00 -5.78 11.73
CA ALA A 167 -13.09 -4.91 11.29
C ALA A 167 -12.86 -3.43 11.66
N LYS A 168 -12.26 -3.17 12.82
CA LYS A 168 -11.83 -1.83 13.25
C LYS A 168 -10.77 -1.21 12.32
N GLY A 169 -9.93 -2.03 11.70
CA GLY A 169 -8.90 -1.60 10.75
C GLY A 169 -9.43 -0.82 9.57
N ILE A 170 -10.66 -1.12 9.12
CA ILE A 170 -11.34 -0.36 8.07
C ILE A 170 -11.50 1.11 8.48
N CYS A 171 -11.86 1.35 9.73
CA CYS A 171 -12.05 2.68 10.26
C CYS A 171 -10.72 3.42 10.43
N GLU A 172 -9.70 2.71 10.91
CA GLU A 172 -8.34 3.22 11.07
C GLU A 172 -7.75 3.64 9.71
N THR A 173 -7.90 2.81 8.68
CA THR A 173 -7.43 3.10 7.31
C THR A 173 -8.21 4.25 6.65
N SER A 174 -9.54 4.15 6.58
CA SER A 174 -10.35 5.08 5.77
C SER A 174 -10.66 6.39 6.47
N TYR A 175 -10.68 6.44 7.81
CA TYR A 175 -11.06 7.63 8.56
C TYR A 175 -10.04 8.04 9.63
N GLY A 176 -9.02 7.23 9.87
CA GLY A 176 -7.98 7.50 10.85
C GLY A 176 -6.93 8.48 10.34
N SER A 177 -6.42 9.28 11.26
CA SER A 177 -5.16 10.01 11.10
C SER A 177 -4.46 10.00 12.45
N CYS A 178 -3.28 9.42 12.53
CA CYS A 178 -2.50 9.38 13.75
C CYS A 178 -1.85 10.74 13.97
N VAL A 179 -2.15 11.41 15.08
CA VAL A 179 -1.69 12.79 15.35
C VAL A 179 -1.07 12.89 16.75
N PRO A 180 -0.14 13.83 16.96
CA PRO A 180 0.44 14.06 18.28
C PRO A 180 -0.59 14.63 19.25
N ALA A 181 -0.51 14.26 20.53
CA ALA A 181 -1.38 14.75 21.60
C ALA A 181 -0.95 16.12 22.16
N GLY A 182 -0.02 16.82 21.50
CA GLY A 182 0.51 18.13 21.93
C GLY A 182 1.70 18.08 22.90
N ILE A 183 1.95 16.93 23.54
CA ILE A 183 3.12 16.76 24.43
C ILE A 183 4.28 16.19 23.61
N VAL A 184 5.40 16.90 23.59
CA VAL A 184 6.64 16.53 22.88
C VAL A 184 7.82 16.46 23.85
N LYS A 185 8.80 15.64 23.53
CA LYS A 185 10.12 15.63 24.16
C LYS A 185 10.93 16.84 23.68
N GLU A 186 12.10 17.07 24.30
CA GLU A 186 13.04 18.14 23.91
C GLU A 186 13.50 18.05 22.45
N ASP A 187 13.64 16.83 21.92
CA ASP A 187 13.99 16.56 20.51
C ASP A 187 12.82 16.81 19.53
N GLY A 188 11.64 17.21 20.03
CA GLY A 188 10.43 17.42 19.25
C GLY A 188 9.67 16.14 18.88
N THR A 189 10.09 14.98 19.39
CA THR A 189 9.37 13.71 19.23
C THR A 189 8.11 13.71 20.12
N PRO A 190 6.92 13.38 19.59
CA PRO A 190 5.71 13.30 20.39
C PRO A 190 5.87 12.26 21.52
N ILE A 191 5.43 12.58 22.73
CA ILE A 191 5.39 11.59 23.83
C ILE A 191 4.19 10.65 23.61
N LYS A 192 3.08 11.20 23.11
CA LYS A 192 1.84 10.48 22.89
C LYS A 192 1.24 10.84 21.54
N CYS A 193 0.82 9.82 20.81
CA CYS A 193 0.02 9.96 19.60
C CYS A 193 -1.30 9.22 19.78
N HIS A 194 -2.31 9.63 19.01
CA HIS A 194 -3.60 8.98 19.01
C HIS A 194 -4.30 9.11 17.65
N TRP A 195 -5.25 8.22 17.39
CA TRP A 195 -6.16 8.38 16.27
C TRP A 195 -6.98 9.66 16.47
N ARG A 196 -6.92 10.57 15.50
CA ARG A 196 -7.66 11.83 15.52
C ARG A 196 -9.15 11.54 15.66
N ARG A 197 -9.78 12.16 16.66
CA ARG A 197 -11.23 12.08 16.85
C ARG A 197 -11.94 12.83 15.72
N SER A 198 -12.84 12.15 15.03
CA SER A 198 -13.75 12.76 14.06
C SER A 198 -15.09 12.04 14.10
N PRO A 199 -16.22 12.71 13.75
CA PRO A 199 -17.52 12.07 13.73
C PRO A 199 -17.55 10.81 12.86
N ARG A 200 -16.94 10.85 11.66
CA ARG A 200 -16.88 9.70 10.75
C ARG A 200 -16.08 8.54 11.31
N TYR A 201 -14.93 8.83 11.94
CA TYR A 201 -14.14 7.80 12.60
C TYR A 201 -14.92 7.16 13.76
N GLY A 202 -15.54 7.98 14.62
CA GLY A 202 -16.34 7.52 15.75
C GLY A 202 -17.54 6.65 15.32
N GLN A 203 -18.29 7.09 14.30
CA GLN A 203 -19.42 6.33 13.73
C GLN A 203 -18.97 4.99 13.14
N CYS A 204 -17.84 4.98 12.41
CA CYS A 204 -17.29 3.74 11.86
C CYS A 204 -16.89 2.77 12.97
N VAL A 205 -16.18 3.25 14.00
CA VAL A 205 -15.76 2.41 15.14
C VAL A 205 -16.96 1.93 15.95
N ALA A 206 -18.01 2.73 16.14
CA ALA A 206 -19.23 2.27 16.81
C ALA A 206 -19.91 1.10 16.08
N LYS A 207 -19.84 1.08 14.74
CA LYS A 207 -20.41 0.01 13.91
C LYS A 207 -19.51 -1.22 13.79
N ASN A 208 -18.19 -1.04 13.72
CA ASN A 208 -17.23 -2.10 13.35
C ASN A 208 -16.24 -2.47 14.46
N GLY A 209 -16.16 -1.69 15.53
CA GLY A 209 -15.22 -1.85 16.64
C GLY A 209 -15.78 -2.76 17.73
N GLY A 210 -16.31 -3.92 17.35
CA GLY A 210 -16.98 -4.90 18.23
C GLY A 210 -16.33 -5.05 19.61
N LYS A 211 -17.19 -5.30 20.60
CA LYS A 211 -16.86 -5.52 22.02
C LYS A 211 -15.60 -6.37 22.23
#